data_AF-A0A954H979-F1
#
_entry.id   AF-A0A954H979-F1
#
_cell.length_a   1.000
_cell.length_b   1.000
_cell.length_c   1.000
_cell.angle_alpha   90.00
_cell.angle_beta   90.00
_cell.angle_gamma   90.00
#
_symmetry.space_group_name_H-M   'P 1'
#
loop_
_entity.id
_entity.type
_entity.pdbx_description
1 polymer ?
#
loop_
_entity_poly.entity_id
_entity_poly.type
_entity_poly.pdbx_seq_one_letter_code
_entity_poly.pdbx_strand_id
1 'polypeptide(L)'
;MVEIPDLPAWLNQFLRRIPSGKVMTYGDVARLMGDVSAARYVAEYGRRHEHTSDCPCHRLVRKTGELGQYVTGDVQEKSVRLQSEGVIFADGKVDLDRSGWQPEPNGLPGPLSGLLAYQDRISEAVQECALKNNINRVAGVDLAYPEKGIGQAACVILNAETLEIENELIRREPVPFPYIPRYLAFRELPLLLSLWEELLQQGEEPDLIFVDGNGLLHPRRAGIASCLGVEINKPTIGISKSLLCGTVPEGSDQERPVLYHDQTIGMAITSHRSSKPFYVSVGHQITLSEAVRWMFRSWKQAEHRLPEPIFQADRLSRK
;
A
#
# COMPACT_ATOMS: atom_id res chain seq x y z
N MET A 1 13.46 2.93 -10.24
CA MET A 1 12.51 1.95 -9.65
C MET A 1 13.21 0.66 -9.24
N VAL A 2 12.82 0.05 -8.11
CA VAL A 2 13.30 -1.28 -7.67
C VAL A 2 12.61 -2.40 -8.44
N GLU A 3 13.28 -3.53 -8.64
CA GLU A 3 12.69 -4.74 -9.21
C GLU A 3 11.57 -5.27 -8.31
N ILE A 4 10.41 -5.56 -8.91
CA ILE A 4 9.26 -6.11 -8.21
C ILE A 4 9.39 -7.65 -8.15
N PRO A 5 9.48 -8.26 -6.96
CA PRO A 5 9.69 -9.70 -6.83
C PRO A 5 8.46 -10.52 -7.22
N ASP A 6 8.68 -11.69 -7.81
CA ASP A 6 7.64 -12.72 -8.00
C ASP A 6 7.33 -13.43 -6.66
N LEU A 7 6.45 -12.81 -5.87
CA LEU A 7 6.02 -13.35 -4.59
C LEU A 7 5.31 -14.72 -4.72
N PRO A 8 4.44 -14.96 -5.72
CA PRO A 8 3.87 -16.29 -5.96
C PRO A 8 4.90 -17.40 -6.17
N ALA A 9 5.92 -17.16 -7.00
CA ALA A 9 6.97 -18.14 -7.28
C ALA A 9 7.81 -18.40 -6.03
N TRP A 10 8.21 -17.34 -5.32
CA TRP A 10 8.96 -17.47 -4.07
C TRP A 10 8.19 -18.27 -3.01
N LEU A 11 6.89 -17.99 -2.83
CA LEU A 11 6.04 -18.72 -1.90
C LEU A 11 5.93 -20.20 -2.30
N ASN A 12 5.71 -20.49 -3.59
CA ASN A 12 5.62 -21.89 -4.05
C ASN A 12 6.89 -22.68 -3.70
N GLN A 13 8.05 -22.10 -4.03
CA GLN A 13 9.36 -22.71 -3.76
C GLN A 13 9.60 -22.86 -2.25
N PHE A 14 9.26 -21.84 -1.46
CA PHE A 14 9.45 -21.88 -0.01
C PHE A 14 8.57 -22.93 0.67
N LEU A 15 7.27 -22.97 0.35
CA LEU A 15 6.34 -23.88 1.01
C LEU A 15 6.68 -25.36 0.77
N ARG A 16 7.29 -25.69 -0.38
CA ARG A 16 7.78 -27.05 -0.68
C ARG A 16 8.92 -27.50 0.25
N ARG A 17 9.58 -26.58 0.95
CA ARG A 17 10.65 -26.87 1.91
C ARG A 17 10.12 -27.27 3.29
N ILE A 18 8.86 -26.95 3.61
CA ILE A 18 8.26 -27.34 4.91
C ILE A 18 8.20 -28.87 4.93
N PRO A 19 8.86 -29.56 5.87
CA PRO A 19 8.88 -31.03 5.90
C PRO A 19 7.50 -31.64 6.12
N SER A 20 7.32 -32.90 5.71
CA SER A 20 6.16 -33.70 6.12
C SER A 20 6.09 -33.78 7.65
N GLY A 21 4.89 -33.68 8.21
CA GLY A 21 4.65 -33.71 9.67
C GLY A 21 4.90 -32.38 10.37
N LYS A 22 5.19 -31.33 9.59
CA LYS A 22 5.49 -30.00 10.09
C LYS A 22 4.59 -28.93 9.48
N VAL A 23 4.40 -27.85 10.25
CA VAL A 23 3.60 -26.69 9.86
C VAL A 23 4.33 -25.38 10.13
N MET A 24 3.87 -24.31 9.49
CA MET A 24 4.26 -22.93 9.81
C MET A 24 3.02 -22.06 9.89
N THR A 25 3.08 -20.99 10.69
CA THR A 25 2.00 -20.00 10.67
C THR A 25 2.16 -19.05 9.49
N TYR A 26 1.06 -18.42 9.05
CA TYR A 26 1.13 -17.35 8.05
C TYR A 26 2.10 -16.22 8.46
N GLY A 27 2.19 -15.94 9.77
CA GLY A 27 3.10 -14.94 10.31
C GLY A 27 4.57 -15.36 10.22
N ASP A 28 4.88 -16.64 10.43
CA ASP A 28 6.25 -17.13 10.33
C ASP A 28 6.76 -17.04 8.89
N VAL A 29 5.94 -17.44 7.93
CA VAL A 29 6.29 -17.29 6.50
C VAL A 29 6.41 -15.81 6.12
N ALA A 30 5.52 -14.94 6.59
CA ALA A 30 5.62 -13.51 6.33
C ALA A 30 6.90 -12.89 6.89
N ARG A 31 7.35 -13.28 8.09
CA ARG A 31 8.66 -12.85 8.62
C ARG A 31 9.81 -13.30 7.72
N LEU A 32 9.75 -14.53 7.19
CA LEU A 32 10.75 -15.03 6.23
C LEU A 32 10.67 -14.33 4.87
N MET A 33 9.50 -13.82 4.49
CA MET A 33 9.37 -12.94 3.33
C MET A 33 10.07 -11.59 3.53
N GLY A 34 10.38 -11.23 4.78
CA GLY A 34 11.04 -9.99 5.19
C GLY A 34 10.14 -9.07 6.02
N ASP A 35 8.81 -9.28 6.04
CA ASP A 35 7.90 -8.46 6.81
C ASP A 35 6.58 -9.18 7.18
N VAL A 36 6.25 -9.17 8.48
CA VAL A 36 5.03 -9.77 9.03
C VAL A 36 3.74 -9.20 8.45
N SER A 37 3.70 -7.98 7.88
CA SER A 37 2.46 -7.49 7.21
C SER A 37 2.05 -8.31 6.00
N ALA A 38 2.95 -9.12 5.43
CA ALA A 38 2.62 -10.02 4.34
C ALA A 38 1.75 -11.21 4.77
N ALA A 39 1.50 -11.43 6.08
CA ALA A 39 0.75 -12.60 6.57
C ALA A 39 -0.63 -12.76 5.93
N ARG A 40 -1.34 -11.65 5.69
CA ARG A 40 -2.65 -11.69 4.99
C ARG A 40 -2.49 -12.14 3.54
N TYR A 41 -1.46 -11.68 2.86
CA TYR A 41 -1.15 -12.11 1.50
C TYR A 41 -0.77 -13.60 1.46
N VAL A 42 0.04 -14.09 2.39
CA VAL A 42 0.36 -15.54 2.49
C VAL A 42 -0.91 -16.37 2.68
N ALA A 43 -1.82 -15.92 3.54
CA ALA A 43 -3.11 -16.59 3.74
C ALA A 43 -3.99 -16.56 2.47
N GLU A 44 -4.01 -15.44 1.75
CA GLU A 44 -4.74 -15.30 0.48
C GLU A 44 -4.15 -16.16 -0.64
N TYR A 45 -2.82 -16.24 -0.74
CA TYR A 45 -2.10 -17.10 -1.67
C TYR A 45 -2.51 -18.56 -1.47
N GLY A 46 -2.47 -19.04 -0.22
CA GLY A 46 -2.94 -20.37 0.14
C GLY A 46 -4.43 -20.61 -0.09
N ARG A 47 -5.22 -19.56 -0.37
CA ARG A 47 -6.66 -19.61 -0.65
C ARG A 47 -7.03 -19.49 -2.13
N ARG A 48 -6.10 -19.14 -3.01
CA ARG A 48 -6.41 -18.75 -4.40
C ARG A 48 -5.50 -19.34 -5.45
N HIS A 49 -4.34 -19.88 -5.07
CA HIS A 49 -3.44 -20.59 -5.96
C HIS A 49 -4.07 -21.92 -6.44
N GLU A 50 -3.63 -22.44 -7.59
CA GLU A 50 -4.04 -23.77 -8.06
C GLU A 50 -3.55 -24.86 -7.12
N HIS A 51 -4.49 -25.62 -6.54
CA HIS A 51 -4.18 -26.71 -5.63
C HIS A 51 -4.08 -28.02 -6.42
N THR A 52 -2.87 -28.36 -6.88
CA THR A 52 -2.57 -29.73 -7.28
C THR A 52 -2.45 -30.64 -6.05
N SER A 53 -2.48 -31.96 -6.24
CA SER A 53 -2.25 -32.94 -5.16
C SER A 53 -0.99 -32.61 -4.34
N ASP A 54 0.02 -32.08 -5.03
CA ASP A 54 1.34 -31.78 -4.50
C ASP A 54 1.44 -30.39 -3.86
N CYS A 55 0.32 -29.66 -3.70
CA CYS A 55 0.33 -28.34 -3.06
C CYS A 55 0.67 -28.43 -1.57
N PRO A 56 1.78 -27.83 -1.11
CA PRO A 56 2.20 -27.85 0.31
C PRO A 56 1.45 -26.84 1.20
N CYS A 57 0.56 -26.05 0.60
CA CYS A 57 -0.25 -25.01 1.23
C CYS A 57 -1.09 -25.46 2.45
N HIS A 58 -1.43 -26.75 2.55
CA HIS A 58 -2.12 -27.31 3.71
C HIS A 58 -1.26 -27.29 4.99
N ARG A 59 0.07 -27.14 4.88
CA ARG A 59 1.01 -26.98 6.02
C ARG A 59 1.04 -25.57 6.62
N LEU A 60 0.27 -24.63 6.07
CA LEU A 60 0.10 -23.29 6.63
C LEU A 60 -1.06 -23.23 7.60
N VAL A 61 -0.87 -22.71 8.81
CA VAL A 61 -1.92 -22.61 9.83
C VAL A 61 -2.02 -21.21 10.45
N ARG A 62 -3.07 -20.95 11.22
CA ARG A 62 -3.18 -19.72 12.02
C ARG A 62 -2.20 -19.78 13.19
N LYS A 63 -1.84 -18.61 13.72
CA LYS A 63 -1.03 -18.48 14.95
C LYS A 63 -1.63 -19.18 16.17
N THR A 64 -2.92 -19.46 16.14
CA THR A 64 -3.68 -20.16 17.21
C THR A 64 -3.64 -21.68 17.08
N GLY A 65 -2.96 -22.23 16.06
CA GLY A 65 -3.00 -23.66 15.71
C GLY A 65 -4.25 -24.06 14.90
N GLU A 66 -5.23 -23.17 14.75
CA GLU A 66 -6.40 -23.40 13.90
C GLU A 66 -6.00 -23.50 12.42
N LEU A 67 -6.67 -24.39 11.69
CA LEU A 67 -6.33 -24.71 10.30
C LEU A 67 -6.56 -23.55 9.32
N GLY A 68 -7.38 -22.55 9.65
CA GLY A 68 -7.76 -21.50 8.71
C GLY A 68 -8.69 -21.99 7.60
N GLN A 69 -9.05 -21.08 6.68
CA GLN A 69 -9.90 -21.43 5.54
C GLN A 69 -9.06 -22.13 4.47
N TYR A 70 -9.54 -23.25 3.93
CA TYR A 70 -8.91 -24.00 2.85
C TYR A 70 -9.76 -23.93 1.58
N VAL A 71 -9.14 -24.03 0.40
CA VAL A 71 -9.76 -23.68 -0.90
C VAL A 71 -10.93 -24.57 -1.29
N THR A 72 -10.91 -25.84 -0.89
CA THR A 72 -12.02 -26.75 -1.13
C THR A 72 -13.26 -26.43 -0.28
N GLY A 73 -13.16 -25.46 0.64
CA GLY A 73 -14.20 -25.17 1.62
C GLY A 73 -14.29 -26.22 2.74
N ASP A 74 -13.56 -27.32 2.60
CA ASP A 74 -13.55 -28.42 3.55
C ASP A 74 -12.29 -28.38 4.44
N VAL A 75 -12.50 -27.99 5.70
CA VAL A 75 -11.47 -28.02 6.74
C VAL A 75 -11.04 -29.48 7.02
N GLN A 76 -11.89 -30.47 6.72
CA GLN A 76 -11.58 -31.88 6.95
C GLN A 76 -10.49 -32.39 6.03
N GLU A 77 -10.50 -32.05 4.74
CA GLU A 77 -9.44 -32.47 3.80
C GLU A 77 -8.05 -32.03 4.30
N LYS A 78 -7.94 -30.77 4.74
CA LYS A 78 -6.71 -30.22 5.29
C LYS A 78 -6.27 -30.96 6.56
N SER A 79 -7.22 -31.24 7.46
CA SER A 79 -6.96 -32.00 8.68
C SER A 79 -6.47 -33.42 8.37
N VAL A 80 -7.11 -34.11 7.43
CA VAL A 80 -6.75 -35.47 7.00
C VAL A 80 -5.34 -35.51 6.42
N ARG A 81 -5.00 -34.56 5.54
CA ARG A 81 -3.64 -34.45 4.98
C ARG A 81 -2.60 -34.23 6.09
N LEU A 82 -2.83 -33.27 6.97
CA LEU A 82 -1.90 -32.99 8.08
C LEU A 82 -1.72 -34.20 9.00
N GLN A 83 -2.82 -34.89 9.36
CA GLN A 83 -2.76 -36.10 10.18
C GLN A 83 -2.02 -37.24 9.46
N SER A 84 -2.23 -37.41 8.15
CA SER A 84 -1.52 -38.42 7.33
C SER A 84 -0.01 -38.17 7.27
N GLU A 85 0.39 -36.91 7.41
CA GLU A 85 1.80 -36.51 7.49
C GLU A 85 2.39 -36.62 8.90
N GLY A 86 1.57 -36.92 9.92
CA GLY A 86 2.01 -37.05 11.31
C GLY A 86 1.98 -35.75 12.12
N VAL A 87 1.24 -34.73 11.66
CA VAL A 87 1.04 -33.48 12.42
C VAL A 87 0.20 -33.76 13.67
N ILE A 88 0.66 -33.23 14.79
CA ILE A 88 0.06 -33.45 16.11
C ILE A 88 -1.02 -32.40 16.37
N PHE A 89 -2.16 -32.86 16.86
CA PHE A 89 -3.28 -31.99 17.26
C PHE A 89 -3.50 -32.09 18.77
N ALA A 90 -3.84 -30.95 19.38
CA ALA A 90 -4.30 -30.81 20.76
C ALA A 90 -5.56 -29.93 20.77
N ASP A 91 -6.61 -30.36 21.46
CA ASP A 91 -7.89 -29.64 21.56
C ASP A 91 -8.48 -29.16 20.20
N GLY A 92 -8.38 -30.02 19.18
CA GLY A 92 -8.89 -29.72 17.83
C GLY A 92 -8.06 -28.71 17.04
N LYS A 93 -6.86 -28.35 17.51
CA LYS A 93 -5.91 -27.43 16.86
C LYS A 93 -4.57 -28.11 16.67
N VAL A 94 -3.77 -27.61 15.73
CA VAL A 94 -2.39 -28.09 15.56
C VAL A 94 -1.56 -27.65 16.75
N ASP A 95 -0.84 -28.59 17.35
CA ASP A 95 0.16 -28.34 18.38
C ASP A 95 1.41 -27.75 17.73
N LEU A 96 1.55 -26.42 17.81
CA LEU A 96 2.66 -25.68 17.20
C LEU A 96 4.00 -25.96 17.87
N ASP A 97 4.02 -26.40 19.13
CA ASP A 97 5.27 -26.71 19.83
C ASP A 97 5.86 -28.02 19.32
N ARG A 98 5.00 -29.02 19.05
CA ARG A 98 5.44 -30.34 18.58
C ARG A 98 5.57 -30.40 17.05
N SER A 99 4.67 -29.73 16.33
CA SER A 99 4.60 -29.77 14.86
C SER A 99 5.04 -28.48 14.17
N GLY A 100 5.37 -27.41 14.89
CA GLY A 100 5.96 -26.21 14.29
C GLY A 100 7.32 -26.51 13.66
N TRP A 101 7.58 -25.88 12.52
CA TRP A 101 8.90 -25.87 11.89
C TRP A 101 9.48 -24.47 11.91
N GLN A 102 10.73 -24.40 12.35
CA GLN A 102 11.55 -23.21 12.28
C GLN A 102 12.72 -23.54 11.35
N PRO A 103 12.76 -22.98 10.12
CA PRO A 103 13.90 -23.16 9.25
C PRO A 103 15.14 -22.48 9.85
N GLU A 104 16.30 -23.11 9.70
CA GLU A 104 17.57 -22.46 9.99
C GLU A 104 17.72 -21.19 9.14
N PRO A 105 18.24 -20.08 9.71
CA PRO A 105 18.54 -18.89 8.95
C PRO A 105 19.53 -19.23 7.83
N ASN A 106 19.13 -19.06 6.57
CA ASN A 106 20.00 -19.30 5.41
C ASN A 106 20.82 -18.05 5.02
N GLY A 107 20.72 -16.96 5.80
CA GLY A 107 21.39 -15.68 5.54
C GLY A 107 20.91 -14.92 4.31
N LEU A 108 19.99 -15.48 3.51
CA LEU A 108 19.46 -14.82 2.33
C LEU A 108 18.29 -13.90 2.71
N PRO A 109 18.27 -12.66 2.20
CA PRO A 109 17.16 -11.76 2.44
C PRO A 109 15.87 -12.31 1.81
N GLY A 110 14.74 -12.12 2.51
CA GLY A 110 13.43 -12.42 1.95
C GLY A 110 13.09 -11.52 0.75
N PRO A 111 12.11 -11.90 -0.10
CA PRO A 111 11.74 -11.18 -1.32
C PRO A 111 11.32 -9.72 -1.08
N LEU A 112 10.82 -9.37 0.10
CA LEU A 112 10.43 -7.99 0.42
C LEU A 112 11.61 -7.10 0.83
N SER A 113 12.80 -7.67 1.01
CA SER A 113 13.96 -6.91 1.53
C SER A 113 14.42 -5.82 0.57
N GLY A 114 14.41 -6.09 -0.74
CA GLY A 114 14.72 -5.07 -1.76
C GLY A 114 13.73 -3.91 -1.74
N LEU A 115 12.44 -4.22 -1.52
CA LEU A 115 11.38 -3.22 -1.39
C LEU A 115 11.53 -2.39 -0.11
N LEU A 116 11.93 -3.02 1.00
CA LEU A 116 12.22 -2.32 2.25
C LEU A 116 13.42 -1.37 2.09
N ALA A 117 14.50 -1.82 1.44
CA ALA A 117 15.66 -0.97 1.16
C ALA A 117 15.30 0.21 0.23
N TYR A 118 14.42 -0.02 -0.75
CA TYR A 118 13.88 1.06 -1.56
C TYR A 118 13.12 2.09 -0.71
N GLN A 119 12.30 1.65 0.25
CA GLN A 119 11.61 2.57 1.17
C GLN A 119 12.56 3.38 2.03
N ASP A 120 13.66 2.79 2.51
CA ASP A 120 14.68 3.53 3.26
C ASP A 120 15.30 4.63 2.39
N ARG A 121 15.68 4.31 1.15
CA ARG A 121 16.17 5.30 0.18
C ARG A 121 15.17 6.42 -0.07
N ILE A 122 13.88 6.10 -0.22
CA ILE A 122 12.84 7.12 -0.39
C ILE A 122 12.75 8.00 0.87
N SER A 123 12.72 7.40 2.06
CA SER A 123 12.69 8.15 3.33
C SER A 123 13.86 9.13 3.45
N GLU A 124 15.04 8.75 2.98
CA GLU A 124 16.24 9.61 2.99
C GLU A 124 16.18 10.70 1.90
N ALA A 125 15.53 10.43 0.77
CA ALA A 125 15.44 11.34 -0.37
C ALA A 125 14.31 12.38 -0.26
N VAL A 126 13.29 12.13 0.58
CA VAL A 126 12.19 13.09 0.75
C VAL A 126 12.70 14.41 1.34
N GLN A 127 12.35 15.51 0.69
CA GLN A 127 12.67 16.86 1.14
C GLN A 127 11.41 17.54 1.67
N GLU A 128 11.38 17.84 2.96
CA GLU A 128 10.38 18.74 3.53
C GLU A 128 10.95 20.16 3.52
N CYS A 129 10.71 20.89 2.43
CA CYS A 129 11.22 22.25 2.21
C CYS A 129 10.16 23.14 1.57
N ALA A 130 10.35 24.46 1.67
CA ALA A 130 9.45 25.42 1.02
C ALA A 130 9.37 25.21 -0.49
N LEU A 131 8.19 25.47 -1.07
CA LEU A 131 8.01 25.42 -2.51
C LEU A 131 8.94 26.44 -3.20
N LYS A 132 9.66 25.99 -4.22
CA LYS A 132 10.67 26.81 -4.92
C LYS A 132 10.08 27.68 -6.02
N ASN A 133 8.96 27.24 -6.60
CA ASN A 133 8.33 27.85 -7.77
C ASN A 133 6.89 28.24 -7.46
N ASN A 134 6.36 29.18 -8.25
CA ASN A 134 4.93 29.47 -8.27
C ASN A 134 4.17 28.26 -8.81
N ILE A 135 2.98 28.01 -8.25
CA ILE A 135 2.10 26.92 -8.64
C ILE A 135 0.95 27.52 -9.45
N ASN A 136 0.94 27.25 -10.74
CA ASN A 136 -0.14 27.65 -11.67
C ASN A 136 -1.02 26.45 -12.04
N ARG A 137 -0.47 25.24 -11.99
CA ARG A 137 -1.16 24.00 -12.34
C ARG A 137 -1.00 22.97 -11.23
N VAL A 138 -2.12 22.45 -10.75
CA VAL A 138 -2.15 21.34 -9.80
C VAL A 138 -2.67 20.09 -10.47
N ALA A 139 -2.14 18.92 -10.11
CA ALA A 139 -2.66 17.65 -10.59
C ALA A 139 -3.18 16.80 -9.44
N GLY A 140 -4.21 16.01 -9.70
CA GLY A 140 -4.65 14.93 -8.83
C GLY A 140 -4.38 13.61 -9.51
N VAL A 141 -3.82 12.65 -8.78
CA VAL A 141 -3.62 11.28 -9.25
C VAL A 141 -4.27 10.29 -8.30
N ASP A 142 -4.95 9.31 -8.88
CA ASP A 142 -5.59 8.20 -8.17
C ASP A 142 -5.51 6.93 -9.01
N LEU A 143 -5.68 5.77 -8.38
CA LEU A 143 -5.70 4.47 -9.04
C LEU A 143 -6.85 3.61 -8.51
N ALA A 144 -7.67 3.10 -9.43
CA ALA A 144 -8.71 2.13 -9.12
C ALA A 144 -8.42 0.76 -9.74
N TYR A 145 -9.16 -0.25 -9.31
CA TYR A 145 -9.04 -1.61 -9.83
C TYR A 145 -10.38 -2.04 -10.41
N PRO A 146 -10.68 -1.71 -11.69
CA PRO A 146 -11.95 -2.06 -12.32
C PRO A 146 -12.12 -3.59 -12.42
N GLU A 147 -11.00 -4.30 -12.56
CA GLU A 147 -10.96 -5.76 -12.66
C GLU A 147 -9.83 -6.33 -11.80
N LYS A 148 -9.93 -7.62 -11.46
CA LYS A 148 -8.93 -8.27 -10.60
C LYS A 148 -7.57 -8.30 -11.31
N GLY A 149 -6.59 -7.58 -10.76
CA GLY A 149 -5.23 -7.55 -11.28
C GLY A 149 -5.01 -6.54 -12.42
N ILE A 150 -6.02 -5.73 -12.75
CA ILE A 150 -5.90 -4.59 -13.66
C ILE A 150 -6.04 -3.32 -12.84
N GLY A 151 -5.05 -2.44 -12.93
CA GLY A 151 -5.10 -1.09 -12.37
C GLY A 151 -5.52 -0.08 -13.43
N GLN A 152 -6.26 0.94 -13.02
CA GLN A 152 -6.60 2.12 -13.80
C GLN A 152 -6.09 3.36 -13.08
N ALA A 153 -4.97 3.91 -13.54
CA ALA A 153 -4.46 5.18 -13.05
C ALA A 153 -5.13 6.33 -13.79
N ALA A 154 -5.47 7.38 -13.06
CA ALA A 154 -6.02 8.62 -13.61
C ALA A 154 -5.20 9.81 -13.12
N CYS A 155 -4.98 10.78 -14.01
CA CYS A 155 -4.44 12.09 -13.68
C CYS A 155 -5.39 13.16 -14.19
N VAL A 156 -5.71 14.13 -13.35
CA VAL A 156 -6.49 15.31 -13.72
C VAL A 156 -5.66 16.54 -13.41
N ILE A 157 -5.39 17.36 -14.42
CA ILE A 157 -4.68 18.63 -14.27
C ILE A 157 -5.71 19.75 -14.20
N LEU A 158 -5.55 20.62 -13.20
CA LEU A 158 -6.41 21.77 -12.98
C LEU A 158 -5.61 23.05 -12.90
N ASN A 159 -6.24 24.14 -13.32
CA ASN A 159 -5.77 25.47 -13.03
C ASN A 159 -5.75 25.70 -11.50
N ALA A 160 -4.63 26.15 -10.95
CA ALA A 160 -4.45 26.30 -9.50
C ALA A 160 -5.30 27.41 -8.87
N GLU A 161 -5.78 28.37 -9.67
CA GLU A 161 -6.61 29.49 -9.22
C GLU A 161 -8.10 29.20 -9.40
N THR A 162 -8.51 28.77 -10.60
CA THR A 162 -9.94 28.57 -10.92
C THR A 162 -10.44 27.16 -10.57
N LEU A 163 -9.54 26.19 -10.40
CA LEU A 163 -9.85 24.76 -10.27
C LEU A 163 -10.66 24.21 -11.46
N GLU A 164 -10.54 24.84 -12.63
CA GLU A 164 -11.06 24.31 -13.89
C GLU A 164 -10.12 23.21 -14.39
N ILE A 165 -10.71 22.14 -14.94
CA ILE A 165 -9.97 21.02 -15.50
C ILE A 165 -9.36 21.46 -16.83
N GLU A 166 -8.03 21.36 -16.93
CA GLU A 166 -7.28 21.67 -18.14
C GLU A 166 -6.99 20.41 -18.96
N ASN A 167 -6.74 19.27 -18.30
CA ASN A 167 -6.48 17.99 -18.97
C ASN A 167 -6.86 16.79 -18.08
N GLU A 168 -7.18 15.65 -18.71
CA GLU A 168 -7.49 14.36 -18.09
C GLU A 168 -6.75 13.25 -18.85
N LEU A 169 -6.05 12.38 -18.13
CA LEU A 169 -5.41 11.19 -18.71
C LEU A 169 -5.71 9.94 -17.88
N ILE A 170 -5.95 8.82 -18.56
CA ILE A 170 -6.13 7.50 -17.94
C ILE A 170 -5.16 6.51 -18.57
N ARG A 171 -4.59 5.63 -17.74
CA ARG A 171 -3.94 4.40 -18.17
C ARG A 171 -4.51 3.18 -17.48
N ARG A 172 -4.67 2.09 -18.24
CA ARG A 172 -5.08 0.78 -17.73
C ARG A 172 -3.99 -0.24 -18.03
N GLU A 173 -3.44 -0.86 -16.99
CA GLU A 173 -2.39 -1.88 -17.13
C GLU A 173 -2.51 -2.97 -16.06
N PRO A 174 -1.95 -4.17 -16.30
CA PRO A 174 -1.81 -5.19 -15.27
C PRO A 174 -0.96 -4.71 -14.09
N VAL A 175 -1.41 -5.01 -12.86
CA VAL A 175 -0.70 -4.71 -11.61
C VAL A 175 -0.38 -6.01 -10.87
N PRO A 176 0.80 -6.62 -11.13
CA PRO A 176 1.10 -7.97 -10.65
C PRO A 176 1.34 -8.04 -9.13
N PHE A 177 1.73 -6.93 -8.51
CA PHE A 177 2.02 -6.91 -7.08
C PHE A 177 0.73 -6.97 -6.23
N PRO A 178 0.64 -7.88 -5.24
CA PRO A 178 -0.54 -8.02 -4.40
C PRO A 178 -0.72 -6.84 -3.45
N TYR A 179 -1.90 -6.71 -2.86
CA TYR A 179 -2.11 -5.76 -1.77
C TYR A 179 -1.45 -6.27 -0.49
N ILE A 180 -0.34 -5.63 -0.11
CA ILE A 180 0.31 -5.82 1.19
C ILE A 180 0.33 -4.47 1.91
N PRO A 181 -0.20 -4.36 3.14
CA PRO A 181 -0.16 -3.11 3.90
C PRO A 181 1.27 -2.58 4.01
N ARG A 182 1.45 -1.27 3.75
CA ARG A 182 2.74 -0.56 3.65
C ARG A 182 3.53 -0.75 2.35
N TYR A 183 2.99 -1.48 1.37
CA TYR A 183 3.65 -1.73 0.09
C TYR A 183 2.82 -1.25 -1.11
N LEU A 184 1.87 -0.33 -0.89
CA LEU A 184 0.98 0.20 -1.93
C LEU A 184 1.76 0.78 -3.12
N ALA A 185 2.85 1.50 -2.84
CA ALA A 185 3.71 2.07 -3.88
C ALA A 185 4.19 1.01 -4.89
N PHE A 186 4.58 -0.19 -4.45
CA PHE A 186 5.07 -1.23 -5.35
C PHE A 186 3.98 -1.84 -6.25
N ARG A 187 2.72 -1.61 -5.89
CA ARG A 187 1.56 -2.02 -6.67
C ARG A 187 1.13 -0.98 -7.69
N GLU A 188 1.26 0.30 -7.34
CA GLU A 188 0.60 1.40 -8.07
C GLU A 188 1.59 2.35 -8.75
N LEU A 189 2.76 2.55 -8.15
CA LEU A 189 3.79 3.47 -8.66
C LEU A 189 4.24 3.14 -10.10
N PRO A 190 4.43 1.88 -10.52
CA PRO A 190 4.81 1.60 -11.91
C PRO A 190 3.80 2.16 -12.92
N LEU A 191 2.51 2.00 -12.65
CA LEU A 191 1.46 2.52 -13.52
C LEU A 191 1.35 4.05 -13.45
N LEU A 192 1.53 4.65 -12.26
CA LEU A 192 1.57 6.10 -12.12
C LEU A 192 2.78 6.73 -12.85
N LEU A 193 3.93 6.05 -12.88
CA LEU A 193 5.10 6.52 -13.62
C LEU A 193 4.90 6.40 -15.13
N SER A 194 4.31 5.30 -15.61
CA SER A 194 3.90 5.15 -17.02
C SER A 194 2.92 6.26 -17.44
N LEU A 195 1.94 6.57 -16.60
CA LEU A 195 1.01 7.69 -16.81
C LEU A 195 1.73 9.05 -16.85
N TRP A 196 2.69 9.27 -15.94
CA TRP A 196 3.48 10.50 -15.88
C TRP A 196 4.36 10.69 -17.12
N GLU A 197 5.00 9.63 -17.61
CA GLU A 197 5.78 9.67 -18.86
C GLU A 197 4.92 10.08 -20.05
N GLU A 198 3.68 9.57 -20.13
CA GLU A 198 2.73 9.92 -21.18
C GLU A 198 2.26 11.38 -21.08
N LEU A 199 2.03 11.90 -19.87
CA LEU A 199 1.74 13.33 -19.66
C LEU A 199 2.88 14.21 -20.17
N LEU A 200 4.13 13.88 -19.82
CA LEU A 200 5.30 14.64 -20.27
C LEU A 200 5.45 14.62 -21.79
N GLN A 201 5.15 13.49 -22.44
CA GLN A 201 5.15 13.38 -23.91
C GLN A 201 4.08 14.27 -24.57
N GLN A 202 2.98 14.55 -23.87
CA GLN A 202 1.94 15.49 -24.32
C GLN A 202 2.29 16.97 -24.02
N GLY A 203 3.46 17.23 -23.42
CA GLY A 203 3.87 18.58 -23.01
C GLY A 203 3.21 19.06 -21.72
N GLU A 204 2.66 18.13 -20.93
CA GLU A 204 1.92 18.42 -19.72
C GLU A 204 2.77 18.21 -18.47
N GLU A 205 3.06 19.29 -17.75
CA GLU A 205 3.91 19.26 -16.57
C GLU A 205 3.29 20.12 -15.45
N PRO A 206 2.46 19.54 -14.56
CA PRO A 206 1.89 20.25 -13.43
C PRO A 206 2.96 20.62 -12.39
N ASP A 207 2.73 21.71 -11.64
CA ASP A 207 3.68 22.26 -10.67
C ASP A 207 3.61 21.55 -9.31
N LEU A 208 2.44 21.05 -8.94
CA LEU A 208 2.16 20.40 -7.65
C LEU A 208 1.18 19.24 -7.83
N ILE A 209 1.52 18.06 -7.30
CA ILE A 209 0.72 16.84 -7.48
C ILE A 209 0.12 16.37 -6.15
N PHE A 210 -1.19 16.23 -6.10
CA PHE A 210 -1.93 15.57 -5.05
C PHE A 210 -2.08 14.09 -5.40
N VAL A 211 -1.71 13.21 -4.47
CA VAL A 211 -1.73 11.76 -4.66
C VAL A 211 -2.73 11.14 -3.69
N ASP A 212 -3.68 10.32 -4.16
CA ASP A 212 -4.54 9.53 -3.28
C ASP A 212 -3.70 8.44 -2.60
N GLY A 213 -3.31 8.72 -1.35
CA GLY A 213 -2.34 7.92 -0.63
C GLY A 213 -1.56 8.75 0.38
N ASN A 214 -0.72 8.07 1.15
CA ASN A 214 0.14 8.73 2.13
C ASN A 214 1.48 9.14 1.52
N GLY A 215 2.12 10.17 2.07
CA GLY A 215 3.52 10.50 1.89
C GLY A 215 4.34 10.11 3.13
N LEU A 216 4.86 11.10 3.86
CA LEU A 216 5.56 10.92 5.15
C LEU A 216 4.70 10.26 6.23
N LEU A 217 3.36 10.30 6.10
CA LEU A 217 2.40 9.59 6.95
C LEU A 217 2.40 8.07 6.67
N HIS A 218 3.58 7.48 6.81
CA HIS A 218 3.87 6.08 6.57
C HIS A 218 4.86 5.61 7.63
N PRO A 219 4.77 4.35 8.15
CA PRO A 219 5.68 3.85 9.17
C PRO A 219 7.17 3.94 8.82
N ARG A 220 7.47 3.96 7.51
CA ARG A 220 8.82 4.11 6.93
C ARG A 220 9.02 5.42 6.17
N ARG A 221 8.14 6.42 6.37
CA ARG A 221 8.20 7.73 5.69
C ARG A 221 8.31 7.66 4.16
N ALA A 222 7.75 6.60 3.58
CA ALA A 222 7.89 6.23 2.17
C ALA A 222 6.52 5.79 1.62
N GLY A 223 5.49 6.60 1.87
CA GLY A 223 4.19 6.41 1.25
C GLY A 223 4.25 6.70 -0.26
N ILE A 224 3.20 6.29 -0.99
CA ILE A 224 3.16 6.42 -2.45
C ILE A 224 3.34 7.86 -2.96
N ALA A 225 2.84 8.87 -2.22
CA ALA A 225 3.04 10.27 -2.59
C ALA A 225 4.52 10.66 -2.53
N SER A 226 5.24 10.19 -1.51
CA SER A 226 6.69 10.38 -1.38
C SER A 226 7.46 9.62 -2.44
N CYS A 227 7.10 8.36 -2.71
CA CYS A 227 7.74 7.57 -3.76
C CYS A 227 7.58 8.24 -5.13
N LEU A 228 6.35 8.64 -5.49
CA LEU A 228 6.09 9.32 -6.75
C LEU A 228 6.89 10.62 -6.84
N GLY A 229 6.79 11.50 -5.83
CA GLY A 229 7.45 12.80 -5.82
C GLY A 229 8.97 12.73 -5.95
N VAL A 230 9.60 11.74 -5.30
CA VAL A 230 11.04 11.51 -5.43
C VAL A 230 11.41 10.98 -6.82
N GLU A 231 10.67 10.00 -7.37
CA GLU A 231 11.01 9.43 -8.68
C GLU A 231 10.81 10.44 -9.82
N ILE A 232 9.78 11.28 -9.76
CA ILE A 232 9.53 12.32 -10.79
C ILE A 232 10.19 13.67 -10.46
N ASN A 233 10.81 13.80 -9.29
CA ASN A 233 11.42 15.03 -8.78
C ASN A 233 10.46 16.24 -8.81
N LYS A 234 9.24 16.07 -8.28
CA LYS A 234 8.22 17.12 -8.19
C LYS A 234 7.61 17.27 -6.80
N PRO A 235 7.11 18.48 -6.46
CA PRO A 235 6.31 18.69 -5.28
C PRO A 235 5.08 17.78 -5.25
N THR A 236 4.92 17.04 -4.15
CA THR A 236 3.79 16.11 -3.97
C THR A 236 3.17 16.23 -2.60
N ILE A 237 1.85 16.06 -2.53
CA ILE A 237 1.04 16.01 -1.31
C ILE A 237 0.31 14.67 -1.28
N GLY A 238 0.44 13.93 -0.18
CA GLY A 238 -0.37 12.74 0.05
C GLY A 238 -1.70 13.10 0.70
N ILE A 239 -2.81 12.67 0.10
CA ILE A 239 -4.17 12.77 0.65
C ILE A 239 -4.70 11.36 0.86
N SER A 240 -4.88 10.93 2.12
CA SER A 240 -5.39 9.59 2.42
C SER A 240 -6.77 9.63 3.08
N LYS A 241 -7.64 8.69 2.71
CA LYS A 241 -8.99 8.51 3.29
C LYS A 241 -8.97 7.78 4.64
N SER A 242 -7.84 7.20 5.04
CA SER A 242 -7.67 6.40 6.27
C SER A 242 -6.33 6.66 6.95
N LEU A 243 -6.29 6.59 8.28
CA LEU A 243 -5.05 6.75 9.05
C LEU A 243 -4.21 5.47 8.97
N LEU A 244 -3.05 5.54 8.33
CA LEU A 244 -2.13 4.39 8.23
C LEU A 244 -1.28 4.19 9.49
N CYS A 245 -0.78 5.29 10.06
CA CYS A 245 0.02 5.28 11.29
C CYS A 245 -0.11 6.61 12.04
N GLY A 246 0.28 6.60 13.32
CA GLY A 246 0.16 7.76 14.20
C GLY A 246 -1.18 7.84 14.92
N THR A 247 -1.34 8.91 15.68
CA THR A 247 -2.51 9.20 16.50
C THR A 247 -2.94 10.64 16.28
N VAL A 248 -4.25 10.87 16.28
CA VAL A 248 -4.84 12.21 16.21
C VAL A 248 -5.38 12.55 17.59
N PRO A 249 -4.98 13.68 18.19
CA PRO A 249 -5.57 14.14 19.45
C PRO A 249 -7.10 14.25 19.35
N GLU A 250 -7.77 13.99 20.48
CA GLU A 250 -9.20 14.27 20.60
C GLU A 250 -9.47 15.76 20.42
N GLY A 251 -10.59 16.09 19.78
CA GLY A 251 -10.97 17.46 19.51
C GLY A 251 -11.92 17.57 18.32
N SER A 252 -12.55 18.73 18.19
CA SER A 252 -13.49 19.06 17.12
C SER A 252 -12.88 19.98 16.05
N ASP A 253 -11.61 20.35 16.19
CA ASP A 253 -10.94 21.23 15.24
C ASP A 253 -10.92 20.61 13.84
N GLN A 254 -11.10 21.47 12.85
CA GLN A 254 -11.06 21.08 11.44
C GLN A 254 -9.70 20.51 11.07
N GLU A 255 -8.63 21.07 11.63
CA GLU A 255 -7.24 20.65 11.45
C GLU A 255 -6.71 20.11 12.77
N ARG A 256 -6.27 18.85 12.77
CA ARG A 256 -5.66 18.24 13.97
C ARG A 256 -4.35 17.53 13.59
N PRO A 257 -3.24 17.79 14.30
CA PRO A 257 -1.95 17.21 13.95
C PRO A 257 -2.00 15.69 14.08
N VAL A 258 -1.35 15.00 13.15
CA VAL A 258 -1.13 13.55 13.24
C VAL A 258 0.25 13.31 13.81
N LEU A 259 0.28 12.77 15.03
CA LEU A 259 1.50 12.51 15.78
C LEU A 259 1.98 11.08 15.55
N TYR A 260 3.26 10.90 15.25
CA TYR A 260 3.90 9.60 15.16
C TYR A 260 5.30 9.69 15.76
N HIS A 261 5.57 8.91 16.82
CA HIS A 261 6.79 9.02 17.63
C HIS A 261 7.08 10.47 18.06
N ASP A 262 6.05 11.13 18.62
CA ASP A 262 6.07 12.52 19.11
C ASP A 262 6.40 13.60 18.05
N GLN A 263 6.37 13.24 16.77
CA GLN A 263 6.55 14.17 15.67
C GLN A 263 5.26 14.33 14.88
N THR A 264 4.93 15.56 14.50
CA THR A 264 3.85 15.85 13.57
C THR A 264 4.31 15.48 12.16
N ILE A 265 3.69 14.46 11.56
CA ILE A 265 4.03 14.00 10.21
C ILE A 265 2.87 14.12 9.21
N GLY A 266 1.75 14.69 9.67
CA GLY A 266 0.56 14.91 8.86
C GLY A 266 -0.47 15.76 9.58
N MET A 267 -1.58 16.04 8.89
CA MET A 267 -2.72 16.78 9.41
C MET A 267 -4.00 16.02 9.09
N ALA A 268 -4.82 15.75 10.11
CA ALA A 268 -6.16 15.23 9.95
C ALA A 268 -7.11 16.39 9.66
N ILE A 269 -7.88 16.28 8.59
CA ILE A 269 -8.83 17.29 8.12
C ILE A 269 -10.25 16.75 8.22
N THR A 270 -11.07 17.34 9.08
CA THR A 270 -12.49 17.01 9.21
C THR A 270 -13.32 17.98 8.39
N SER A 271 -14.09 17.50 7.40
CA SER A 271 -14.94 18.39 6.61
C SER A 271 -16.26 18.71 7.30
N HIS A 272 -16.87 19.86 7.01
CA HIS A 272 -18.21 20.17 7.49
C HIS A 272 -19.30 19.18 7.00
N ARG A 273 -19.01 18.43 5.91
CA ARG A 273 -19.91 17.42 5.34
C ARG A 273 -19.73 16.02 5.91
N SER A 274 -18.67 15.75 6.67
CA SER A 274 -18.39 14.41 7.19
C SER A 274 -17.56 14.44 8.46
N SER A 275 -18.01 13.72 9.47
CA SER A 275 -17.23 13.45 10.69
C SER A 275 -16.02 12.54 10.45
N LYS A 276 -15.90 11.92 9.26
CA LYS A 276 -14.76 11.08 8.92
C LYS A 276 -13.62 11.94 8.35
N PRO A 277 -12.50 12.12 9.07
CA PRO A 277 -11.39 12.92 8.57
C PRO A 277 -10.70 12.24 7.38
N PHE A 278 -10.09 13.04 6.51
CA PHE A 278 -9.02 12.59 5.62
C PHE A 278 -7.69 13.16 6.12
N TYR A 279 -6.57 12.68 5.59
CA TYR A 279 -5.24 12.96 6.13
C TYR A 279 -4.36 13.56 5.06
N VAL A 280 -3.74 14.70 5.37
CA VAL A 280 -2.77 15.39 4.53
C VAL A 280 -1.38 15.07 5.04
N SER A 281 -0.45 14.76 4.15
CA SER A 281 0.95 14.52 4.49
C SER A 281 1.88 15.02 3.39
N VAL A 282 3.10 15.41 3.77
CA VAL A 282 4.14 15.78 2.82
C VAL A 282 4.48 14.58 1.95
N GLY A 283 4.46 14.73 0.63
CA GLY A 283 5.03 13.75 -0.30
C GLY A 283 6.52 14.04 -0.50
N HIS A 284 6.83 15.15 -1.18
CA HIS A 284 8.18 15.58 -1.55
C HIS A 284 8.19 17.08 -1.87
N GLN A 285 9.30 17.77 -1.61
CA GLN A 285 9.55 19.19 -1.95
C GLN A 285 8.46 20.18 -1.52
N ILE A 286 7.86 19.96 -0.35
CA ILE A 286 6.85 20.85 0.22
C ILE A 286 6.88 20.73 1.75
N THR A 287 6.62 21.81 2.49
CA THR A 287 6.41 21.72 3.94
C THR A 287 5.01 21.22 4.28
N LEU A 288 4.81 20.61 5.45
CA LEU A 288 3.46 20.22 5.87
C LEU A 288 2.49 21.42 5.89
N SER A 289 2.97 22.59 6.31
CA SER A 289 2.15 23.81 6.37
C SER A 289 1.68 24.27 4.99
N GLU A 290 2.54 24.19 3.97
CA GLU A 290 2.18 24.51 2.59
C GLU A 290 1.28 23.44 1.98
N ALA A 291 1.52 22.16 2.30
CA ALA A 291 0.67 21.07 1.85
C ALA A 291 -0.78 21.24 2.33
N VAL A 292 -0.98 21.60 3.60
CA VAL A 292 -2.30 21.91 4.16
C VAL A 292 -2.89 23.16 3.50
N ARG A 293 -2.10 24.23 3.32
CA ARG A 293 -2.54 25.46 2.65
C ARG A 293 -3.02 25.20 1.22
N TRP A 294 -2.26 24.44 0.44
CA TRP A 294 -2.60 24.10 -0.94
C TRP A 294 -3.80 23.16 -1.00
N MET A 295 -3.92 22.22 -0.06
CA MET A 295 -5.13 21.42 0.07
C MET A 295 -6.36 22.30 0.25
N PHE A 296 -6.34 23.28 1.17
CA PHE A 296 -7.48 24.19 1.35
C PHE A 296 -7.76 25.07 0.13
N ARG A 297 -6.71 25.61 -0.51
CA ARG A 297 -6.86 26.40 -1.75
C ARG A 297 -7.50 25.60 -2.87
N SER A 298 -7.19 24.32 -2.95
CA SER A 298 -7.72 23.41 -3.97
C SER A 298 -8.97 22.67 -3.52
N TRP A 299 -9.71 23.15 -2.52
CA TRP A 299 -10.86 22.42 -1.96
C TRP A 299 -12.18 23.19 -2.03
N LYS A 300 -13.11 22.69 -2.85
CA LYS A 300 -14.52 23.13 -2.88
C LYS A 300 -15.32 22.45 -1.76
N GLN A 301 -15.02 22.80 -0.51
CA GLN A 301 -15.55 22.13 0.68
C GLN A 301 -17.09 22.08 0.77
N ALA A 302 -17.77 23.05 0.17
CA ALA A 302 -19.24 23.08 0.11
C ALA A 302 -19.84 21.93 -0.72
N GLU A 303 -19.10 21.42 -1.70
CA GLU A 303 -19.57 20.45 -2.68
C GLU A 303 -19.25 19.02 -2.25
N HIS A 304 -17.99 18.74 -1.88
CA HIS A 304 -17.52 17.38 -1.63
C HIS A 304 -16.42 17.31 -0.56
N ARG A 305 -16.12 16.07 -0.10
CA ARG A 305 -15.28 15.82 1.08
C ARG A 305 -13.78 15.98 0.83
N LEU A 306 -13.30 15.77 -0.40
CA LEU A 306 -11.87 15.70 -0.73
C LEU A 306 -11.47 16.95 -1.53
N PRO A 307 -10.19 17.35 -1.55
CA PRO A 307 -9.76 18.46 -2.42
C PRO A 307 -10.03 18.12 -3.90
N GLU A 308 -10.29 19.14 -4.71
CA GLU A 308 -10.70 19.04 -6.12
C GLU A 308 -9.80 18.10 -6.94
N PRO A 309 -8.44 18.19 -6.85
CA PRO A 309 -7.58 17.30 -7.63
C PRO A 309 -7.85 15.82 -7.34
N ILE A 310 -7.97 15.44 -6.07
CA ILE A 310 -8.23 14.05 -5.66
C ILE A 310 -9.66 13.64 -5.96
N PHE A 311 -10.63 14.53 -5.75
CA PHE A 311 -12.04 14.25 -6.07
C PHE A 311 -12.23 13.94 -7.56
N GLN A 312 -11.61 14.73 -8.43
CA GLN A 312 -11.68 14.53 -9.88
C GLN A 312 -10.93 13.27 -10.31
N ALA A 313 -9.72 13.03 -9.78
CA ALA A 313 -8.96 11.82 -10.06
C ALA A 313 -9.67 10.54 -9.62
N ASP A 314 -10.27 10.50 -8.42
CA ASP A 314 -11.05 9.35 -7.92
C ASP A 314 -12.30 9.08 -8.76
N ARG A 315 -12.93 10.13 -9.29
CA ARG A 315 -14.05 9.98 -10.22
C ARG A 315 -13.58 9.42 -11.57
N LEU A 316 -12.44 9.89 -12.06
CA LEU A 316 -11.89 9.52 -13.36
C LEU A 316 -11.31 8.09 -13.35
N SER A 317 -10.66 7.68 -12.26
CA SER A 317 -10.08 6.34 -12.08
C SER A 317 -11.13 5.23 -12.06
N ARG A 318 -12.39 5.56 -11.72
CA ARG A 318 -13.52 4.62 -11.64
C ARG A 318 -14.40 4.56 -12.90
N LYS A 319 -14.16 5.42 -13.90
CA LYS A 319 -14.87 5.36 -15.20
C LYS A 319 -14.44 4.12 -15.99
#